data_AF-A0A1Q9T4R5-F1
#
_entry.id   AF-A0A1Q9T4R5-F1
#
_cell.length_a   1.000
_cell.length_b   1.000
_cell.length_c   1.000
_cell.angle_alpha   90.00
_cell.angle_beta   90.00
_cell.angle_gamma   90.00
#
_symmetry.space_group_name_H-M   'P 1'
#
loop_
_entity.id
_entity.type
_entity.pdbx_description
1 polymer ?
#
loop_
_entity_poly.entity_id
_entity_poly.type
_entity_poly.pdbx_seq_one_letter_code
_entity_poly.pdbx_strand_id
1 'polypeptide(L)' 'MANLTITVDAATLKRARVRALQRDESVNAFLAQALARYADGDDAAGHMDRVLAAAAATSQGSGPGGRTWTRDELHRG' A
#
# COMPACT_ATOMS: atom_id res chain seq x y z
N MET A 1 6.76 25.69 -6.36
CA MET A 1 7.60 24.56 -6.83
C MET A 1 8.93 24.64 -6.08
N ALA A 2 9.43 23.53 -5.55
CA ALA A 2 10.74 23.45 -4.91
C ALA A 2 11.68 22.62 -5.80
N ASN A 3 12.98 22.93 -5.79
CA ASN A 3 13.99 22.18 -6.53
C ASN A 3 14.74 21.25 -5.56
N LEU A 4 14.92 19.99 -5.96
CA LEU A 4 15.66 18.98 -5.22
C LEU A 4 16.77 18.42 -6.11
N THR A 5 18.02 18.61 -5.70
CA THR A 5 19.19 17.99 -6.35
C THR A 5 19.62 16.78 -5.54
N ILE A 6 19.68 15.62 -6.18
CA ILE A 6 20.20 14.38 -5.57
C ILE A 6 21.37 13.84 -6.39
N THR A 7 22.36 13.28 -5.70
CA THR A 7 23.48 12.58 -6.33
C THR A 7 23.21 11.09 -6.27
N VAL A 8 23.23 10.44 -7.43
CA VAL A 8 23.11 8.98 -7.57
C VAL A 8 24.21 8.48 -8.48
N ASP A 9 24.60 7.22 -8.34
CA ASP A 9 25.57 6.63 -9.25
C ASP A 9 25.01 6.54 -10.68
N ALA A 10 25.88 6.68 -11.67
CA ALA A 10 25.49 6.73 -13.07
C ALA A 10 24.81 5.43 -13.54
N ALA A 11 25.18 4.28 -12.97
CA ALA A 11 24.59 2.99 -13.32
C ALA A 11 23.13 2.90 -12.84
N THR A 12 22.85 3.38 -11.62
CA THR A 12 21.50 3.48 -11.08
C THR A 12 20.63 4.44 -11.89
N LEU A 13 21.14 5.63 -12.23
CA LEU A 13 20.39 6.57 -13.08
C LEU A 13 20.07 5.97 -14.46
N LYS A 14 21.01 5.24 -15.05
CA LYS A 14 20.80 4.55 -16.33
C LYS A 14 19.68 3.50 -16.22
N ARG A 15 19.72 2.63 -15.19
CA ARG A 15 18.68 1.62 -14.96
C ARG A 15 17.31 2.26 -14.69
N ALA A 16 17.27 3.35 -13.92
CA ALA A 16 16.04 4.09 -13.65
C ALA A 16 15.42 4.65 -14.93
N ARG A 17 16.23 5.23 -15.83
CA ARG A 17 15.76 5.73 -17.13
C ARG A 17 15.19 4.64 -18.02
N VAL A 18 15.87 3.49 -18.11
CA VAL A 18 15.36 2.34 -18.88
C VAL A 18 14.01 1.87 -18.33
N ARG A 19 13.89 1.75 -16.99
CA ARG A 19 12.64 1.36 -16.35
C ARG A 19 11.51 2.37 -16.58
N ALA A 20 11.82 3.66 -16.52
CA ALA A 20 10.85 4.72 -16.75
C ALA A 20 10.32 4.68 -18.20
N LEU A 21 11.20 4.47 -19.18
CA LEU A 21 10.80 4.27 -20.59
C LEU A 21 9.89 3.05 -20.77
N GLN A 22 10.18 1.94 -20.11
CA GLN A 22 9.35 0.74 -20.16
C GLN A 22 7.93 0.96 -19.57
N ARG A 23 7.78 1.97 -18.72
CA ARG A 23 6.53 2.31 -18.03
C ARG A 23 5.85 3.56 -18.61
N ASP A 24 6.37 4.08 -19.72
CA ASP A 24 5.92 5.33 -20.35
C ASP A 24 5.86 6.51 -19.37
N GLU A 25 6.84 6.59 -18.47
CA GLU A 25 6.95 7.65 -17.46
C GLU A 25 8.35 8.29 -17.45
N SER A 26 8.49 9.43 -16.75
CA SER A 26 9.80 10.05 -16.53
C SER A 26 10.34 9.75 -15.14
N VAL A 27 11.68 9.69 -15.00
CA VAL A 27 12.33 9.51 -13.70
C VAL A 27 11.95 10.63 -12.72
N ASN A 28 11.78 11.87 -13.20
CA ASN A 28 11.38 12.99 -12.35
C ASN A 28 9.94 12.83 -11.85
N ALA A 29 9.02 12.37 -12.69
CA ALA A 29 7.63 12.11 -12.27
C ALA A 29 7.58 10.99 -11.23
N PHE A 30 8.33 9.91 -11.45
CA PHE A 30 8.46 8.82 -10.49
C PHE A 30 9.04 9.31 -9.15
N LEU A 31 10.13 10.07 -9.16
CA LEU A 31 10.76 10.59 -7.95
C LEU A 31 9.86 11.58 -7.20
N ALA A 32 9.12 12.43 -7.92
CA ALA A 32 8.14 13.33 -7.30
C ALA A 32 7.04 12.53 -6.59
N GLN A 33 6.51 11.48 -7.22
CA GLN A 33 5.49 10.63 -6.62
C GLN A 33 6.03 9.80 -5.44
N ALA A 34 7.27 9.31 -5.55
CA ALA A 34 7.93 8.59 -4.46
C ALA A 34 8.18 9.52 -3.26
N LEU A 35 8.60 10.77 -3.51
CA LEU A 35 8.80 11.77 -2.46
C LEU A 35 7.48 12.17 -1.81
N ALA A 36 6.41 12.32 -2.59
CA ALA A 36 5.07 12.57 -2.05
C ALA A 36 4.65 11.41 -1.13
N ARG A 37 4.72 10.16 -1.61
CA ARG A 37 4.38 8.98 -0.79
C ARG A 37 5.25 8.85 0.48
N TYR A 38 6.52 9.25 0.40
CA TYR A 38 7.41 9.27 1.57
C TYR A 38 7.04 10.38 2.55
N ALA A 39 6.71 11.58 2.06
CA ALA A 39 6.30 12.72 2.86
C ALA A 39 4.92 12.51 3.51
N ASP A 40 4.03 11.79 2.82
CA ASP A 40 2.74 11.31 3.32
C ASP A 40 2.90 10.18 4.37
N GLY A 41 4.12 9.98 4.88
CA GLY A 41 4.53 8.90 5.78
C GLY A 41 3.46 8.51 6.81
N ASP A 42 3.19 7.21 6.89
CA ASP A 42 2.42 6.54 7.93
C ASP A 42 0.90 6.77 8.03
N ASP A 43 0.25 7.44 7.08
CA ASP A 43 -1.20 7.24 6.99
C ASP A 43 -1.53 5.80 6.56
N ALA A 44 -0.63 5.04 5.92
CA ALA A 44 -0.88 3.62 5.59
C ALA A 44 -0.91 2.70 6.84
N ALA A 45 0.00 2.91 7.80
CA ALA A 45 -0.08 2.26 9.11
C ALA A 45 -1.35 2.72 9.85
N GLY A 46 -1.65 4.02 9.85
CA GLY A 46 -2.89 4.58 10.39
C GLY A 46 -4.17 4.16 9.66
N HIS A 47 -4.11 3.81 8.38
CA HIS A 47 -5.25 3.36 7.57
C HIS A 47 -5.51 1.88 7.84
N MET A 48 -4.47 1.04 7.91
CA MET A 48 -4.64 -0.35 8.33
C MET A 48 -5.09 -0.40 9.80
N ASP A 49 -4.55 0.44 10.67
CA ASP A 49 -5.00 0.57 12.06
C ASP A 49 -6.44 1.09 12.15
N ARG A 50 -6.85 2.05 11.31
CA ARG A 50 -8.26 2.48 11.21
C ARG A 50 -9.17 1.37 10.68
N VAL A 51 -8.72 0.58 9.71
CA VAL A 51 -9.47 -0.57 9.19
C VAL A 51 -9.61 -1.65 10.26
N LEU A 52 -8.52 -1.96 10.98
CA LEU A 52 -8.53 -2.91 12.09
C LEU A 52 -9.36 -2.39 13.27
N ALA A 53 -9.28 -1.11 13.61
CA ALA A 53 -10.11 -0.49 14.64
C ALA A 53 -11.59 -0.48 14.25
N ALA A 54 -11.93 -0.21 12.98
CA ALA A 54 -13.30 -0.31 12.48
C ALA A 54 -13.79 -1.76 12.46
N ALA A 55 -12.93 -2.73 12.12
CA ALA A 55 -13.24 -4.16 12.20
C ALA A 55 -13.41 -4.64 13.65
N ALA A 56 -12.65 -4.10 14.60
CA ALA A 56 -12.80 -4.40 16.03
C ALA A 56 -14.03 -3.71 16.66
N ALA A 57 -14.38 -2.51 16.18
CA ALA A 57 -15.56 -1.76 16.63
C ALA A 57 -16.87 -2.30 16.01
N THR A 58 -16.79 -3.04 14.91
CA THR A 58 -17.94 -3.75 14.36
C THR A 58 -18.16 -5.03 15.17
N SER A 59 -19.23 -5.05 15.98
CA SER A 59 -19.72 -6.23 16.71
C SER A 59 -20.27 -7.34 15.80
N GLN A 60 -19.98 -7.30 14.50
CA GLN A 60 -20.30 -8.35 13.53
C GLN A 60 -19.20 -9.41 13.49
N GLY A 61 -18.65 -9.76 14.66
CA GLY A 61 -18.09 -11.07 14.87
C GLY A 61 -19.24 -12.04 15.10
N SER A 62 -19.14 -13.26 14.58
CA SER A 62 -19.93 -14.36 15.11
C SER A 62 -19.80 -14.30 16.63
N GLY A 63 -20.92 -14.10 17.35
CA GLY A 63 -20.92 -13.80 18.79
C GLY A 63 -20.18 -14.85 19.63
N PRO A 64 -20.21 -14.78 20.98
CA PRO A 64 -19.33 -15.57 21.86
C PRO A 64 -19.32 -17.10 21.66
N GLY A 65 -20.27 -17.67 20.92
CA GLY A 65 -20.23 -19.04 20.39
C GLY A 65 -19.99 -19.08 18.88
N GLY A 66 -18.91 -18.46 18.41
CA GLY A 66 -18.64 -18.18 16.99
C GLY A 66 -19.17 -19.26 16.04
N ARG A 67 -20.00 -18.87 15.07
CA ARG A 67 -20.54 -19.75 14.00
C ARG A 67 -19.38 -20.55 13.41
N THR A 68 -19.23 -21.74 13.95
CA THR A 68 -18.35 -22.77 13.44
C THR A 68 -19.25 -23.55 12.51
N TRP A 69 -19.05 -23.39 11.21
CA TRP A 69 -19.72 -24.27 10.27
C TRP A 69 -19.34 -25.70 10.62
N THR A 70 -20.34 -26.49 11.00
CA THR A 70 -20.13 -27.92 11.07
C THR A 70 -20.00 -28.44 9.65
N ARG A 71 -19.21 -29.50 9.46
CA ARG A 71 -18.90 -30.04 8.13
C ARG A 71 -20.16 -30.39 7.31
N ASP A 72 -21.28 -30.63 7.98
CA ASP A 72 -22.58 -30.97 7.39
C ASP A 72 -23.34 -29.76 6.82
N GLU A 73 -23.04 -28.54 7.28
CA GLU A 73 -23.65 -27.30 6.77
C GLU A 73 -22.98 -26.83 5.48
N LEU A 74 -21.67 -27.06 5.34
CA LEU A 74 -20.89 -26.66 4.16
C LEU A 74 -21.25 -27.45 2.89
N HIS A 75 -21.92 -28.59 3.05
CA HIS A 75 -22.26 -29.48 1.93
C HIS A 75 -23.66 -29.23 1.34
N ARG A 76 -24.42 -28.28 1.91
CA ARG A 76 -25.77 -27.90 1.45
C ARG A 76 -25.87 -26.39 1.22
N GLY A 77 -25.31 -25.92 0.11
CA GLY A 77 -25.65 -24.61 -0.48
C GLY A 77 -24.47 -23.70 -0.68
#